data_AF-A0A1M3BJ29-F1
#
_entry.id   AF-A0A1M3BJ29-F1
#
_cell.length_a   1.000
_cell.length_b   1.000
_cell.length_c   1.000
_cell.angle_alpha   90.00
_cell.angle_beta   90.00
_cell.angle_gamma   90.00
#
_symmetry.space_group_name_H-M   'P 1'
#
loop_
_entity.id
_entity.type
_entity.pdbx_description
1 polymer ?
#
loop_
_entity_poly.entity_id
_entity_poly.type
_entity_poly.pdbx_seq_one_letter_code
_entity_poly.pdbx_strand_id
1 'polypeptide(L)'
;MPGTSGEQMVEWARKAEQRGFSSLGTIDRITYGSYESLIALSAAAAVTERIGLVTAVLLAPLRDNGALLGKQTLSLNALSGGRLTLGLGLGGRDDDYAAIDADMSTRGADMEAILTRLTEVWADDTIGPAVAPPTLIIGGGVPASFERAAKYGSEGWIAGGLPPDAFADSLAKVKQAWAAAGRDGEPRGMALGYFALGDADPAPYLTDYYAFLGEETANMIAGSAARDADTVRGYIGGFSEAGCDELIFFPTVADPDQVDLLADAAGPERGGVRAGEEVARVAVKLQPRGHRDELLGFAGDVLRARVAAPPVDGKANKALCKLIAERAGVPPSRVAVVRGVKSRDKLVEIQGVDAAALPGLLGG
;
A
#
# COMPACT_ATOMS: atom_id res chain seq x y z
N MET A 1 13.54 14.29 4.07
CA MET A 1 14.96 14.65 4.26
C MET A 1 15.04 16.12 4.63
N PRO A 2 16.12 16.57 5.28
CA PRO A 2 16.34 17.97 5.58
C PRO A 2 16.40 18.83 4.32
N GLY A 3 15.78 20.01 4.35
CA GLY A 3 15.82 20.97 3.25
C GLY A 3 14.90 20.65 2.06
N THR A 4 14.15 19.55 2.09
CA THR A 4 13.10 19.29 1.09
C THR A 4 12.02 20.37 1.19
N SER A 5 11.76 21.09 0.10
CA SER A 5 10.67 22.07 0.05
C SER A 5 9.30 21.40 -0.12
N GLY A 6 8.23 22.14 0.18
CA GLY A 6 6.87 21.65 0.01
C GLY A 6 6.53 21.35 -1.45
N GLU A 7 7.04 22.16 -2.37
CA GLU A 7 6.88 21.95 -3.82
C GLU A 7 7.54 20.65 -4.27
N GLN A 8 8.79 20.40 -3.85
CA GLN A 8 9.48 19.15 -4.17
C GLN A 8 8.75 17.92 -3.63
N MET A 9 8.25 17.98 -2.39
CA MET A 9 7.50 16.87 -1.80
C MET A 9 6.22 16.57 -2.57
N VAL A 10 5.46 17.60 -2.95
CA VAL A 10 4.23 17.46 -3.75
C VAL A 10 4.54 16.92 -5.15
N GLU A 11 5.61 17.40 -5.78
CA GLU A 11 6.03 16.93 -7.10
C GLU A 11 6.50 15.47 -7.07
N TRP A 12 7.17 15.05 -5.99
CA TRP A 12 7.53 13.66 -5.75
C TRP A 12 6.29 12.74 -5.78
N ALA A 13 5.22 13.14 -5.08
CA ALA A 13 3.99 12.37 -5.04
C ALA A 13 3.34 12.24 -6.43
N ARG A 14 3.27 13.35 -7.19
CA ARG A 14 2.72 13.35 -8.55
C ARG A 14 3.54 12.47 -9.49
N LYS A 15 4.86 12.63 -9.50
CA LYS A 15 5.75 11.82 -10.34
C LYS A 15 5.64 10.34 -9.98
N ALA A 16 5.59 10.00 -8.69
CA ALA A 16 5.48 8.61 -8.27
C ALA A 16 4.20 7.95 -8.81
N GLU A 17 3.07 8.64 -8.71
CA GLU A 17 1.81 8.13 -9.30
C GLU A 17 1.87 8.07 -10.83
N GLN A 18 2.36 9.12 -11.50
CA GLN A 18 2.45 9.17 -12.97
C GLN A 18 3.37 8.09 -13.53
N ARG A 19 4.45 7.79 -12.81
CA ARG A 19 5.39 6.72 -13.17
C ARG A 19 4.88 5.34 -12.76
N GLY A 20 3.73 5.22 -12.10
CA GLY A 20 3.08 3.94 -11.81
C GLY A 20 3.64 3.21 -10.59
N PHE A 21 4.18 3.91 -9.60
CA PHE A 21 4.50 3.28 -8.31
C PHE A 21 3.21 2.90 -7.57
N SER A 22 3.23 1.75 -6.90
CA SER A 22 2.12 1.23 -6.08
C SER A 22 1.95 1.99 -4.77
N SER A 23 3.05 2.50 -4.20
CA SER A 23 3.03 3.17 -2.90
C SER A 23 3.99 4.35 -2.80
N LEU A 24 3.62 5.32 -1.96
CA LEU A 24 4.45 6.43 -1.50
C LEU A 24 4.64 6.29 0.02
N GLY A 25 5.90 6.14 0.44
CA GLY A 25 6.25 5.92 1.84
C GLY A 25 6.78 7.17 2.55
N THR A 26 6.53 7.30 3.85
CA THR A 26 7.24 8.23 4.75
C THR A 26 7.95 7.48 5.89
N ILE A 27 9.07 8.01 6.37
CA ILE A 27 9.73 7.56 7.62
C ILE A 27 9.60 8.68 8.64
N ASP A 28 9.28 8.32 9.88
CA ASP A 28 8.92 9.26 10.93
C ASP A 28 10.11 9.58 11.87
N ARG A 29 10.22 10.85 12.24
CA ARG A 29 11.15 11.44 13.23
C ARG A 29 10.51 12.70 13.78
N ILE A 30 10.77 13.01 15.06
CA ILE A 30 10.37 14.28 15.67
C ILE A 30 11.52 15.28 15.60
N THR A 31 12.72 14.84 15.96
CA THR A 31 13.94 15.65 16.09
C THR A 31 14.80 15.61 14.83
N TYR A 32 14.15 15.79 13.68
CA TYR A 32 14.85 15.75 12.39
C TYR A 32 14.22 16.72 11.40
N GLY A 33 15.00 17.28 10.49
CA GLY A 33 14.58 18.35 9.56
C GLY A 33 13.59 17.93 8.46
N SER A 34 12.79 16.88 8.68
CA SER A 34 11.76 16.37 7.76
C SER A 34 10.36 16.87 8.11
N TYR A 35 9.44 16.78 7.15
CA TYR A 35 8.01 16.98 7.41
C TYR A 35 7.44 15.86 8.30
N GLU A 36 6.43 16.20 9.11
CA GLU A 36 5.65 15.21 9.86
C GLU A 36 4.90 14.27 8.90
N SER A 37 4.95 12.97 9.19
CA SER A 37 4.51 11.91 8.28
C SER A 37 3.05 12.02 7.81
N LEU A 38 2.10 12.21 8.74
CA LEU A 38 0.68 12.28 8.39
C LEU A 38 0.34 13.57 7.65
N ILE A 39 1.01 14.68 7.98
CA ILE A 39 0.86 15.95 7.24
C ILE A 39 1.40 15.81 5.81
N ALA A 40 2.59 15.22 5.64
CA ALA A 40 3.17 14.99 4.31
C ALA A 40 2.28 14.09 3.45
N LEU A 41 1.79 12.97 4.02
CA LEU A 41 0.86 12.07 3.32
C LEU A 41 -0.49 12.73 3.04
N SER A 42 -0.97 13.65 3.88
CA SER A 42 -2.20 14.43 3.60
C SER A 42 -2.03 15.34 2.39
N ALA A 43 -0.87 15.99 2.24
CA ALA A 43 -0.56 16.80 1.07
C ALA A 43 -0.42 15.92 -0.19
N ALA A 44 0.22 14.76 -0.09
CA ALA A 44 0.30 13.78 -1.18
C ALA A 44 -1.09 13.26 -1.58
N ALA A 45 -1.97 12.97 -0.61
CA ALA A 45 -3.34 12.54 -0.86
C ALA A 45 -4.13 13.56 -1.68
N ALA A 46 -3.91 14.86 -1.44
CA ALA A 46 -4.60 15.93 -2.14
C ALA A 46 -4.18 16.10 -3.61
N VAL A 47 -3.03 15.56 -4.02
CA VAL A 47 -2.50 15.69 -5.39
C VAL A 47 -2.35 14.36 -6.12
N THR A 48 -2.84 13.27 -5.52
CA THR A 48 -2.80 11.92 -6.10
C THR A 48 -4.15 11.22 -5.97
N GLU A 49 -4.44 10.26 -6.85
CA GLU A 49 -5.75 9.59 -6.87
C GLU A 49 -5.69 8.09 -6.57
N ARG A 50 -4.59 7.41 -6.93
CA ARG A 50 -4.48 5.94 -6.93
C ARG A 50 -3.36 5.38 -6.06
N ILE A 51 -2.19 6.03 -6.04
CA ILE A 51 -1.01 5.52 -5.34
C ILE A 51 -1.30 5.29 -3.84
N GLY A 52 -0.91 4.14 -3.29
CA GLY A 52 -1.03 3.87 -1.86
C GLY A 52 -0.20 4.83 -1.02
N LEU A 53 -0.69 5.19 0.16
CA LEU A 53 0.02 6.08 1.09
C LEU A 53 0.44 5.27 2.31
N VAL A 54 1.74 5.19 2.58
CA VAL A 54 2.29 4.28 3.60
C VAL A 54 3.12 5.04 4.61
N THR A 55 2.86 4.84 5.90
CA THR A 55 3.84 5.19 6.94
C THR A 55 4.77 3.99 7.15
N ALA A 56 6.07 4.14 6.95
CA ALA A 56 7.07 3.06 6.99
C ALA A 56 8.24 3.34 7.97
N VAL A 57 8.01 3.59 9.25
CA VAL A 57 6.76 3.54 10.02
C VAL A 57 6.53 4.84 10.77
N LEU A 58 5.29 5.07 11.19
CA LEU A 58 4.92 6.09 12.15
C LEU A 58 5.35 5.65 13.56
N LEU A 59 5.97 6.53 14.34
CA LEU A 59 6.41 6.21 15.70
C LEU A 59 5.22 6.32 16.67
N ALA A 60 4.56 5.19 16.92
CA ALA A 60 3.32 5.15 17.69
C ALA A 60 3.51 5.71 19.11
N PRO A 61 4.51 5.30 19.92
CA PRO A 61 4.70 5.83 21.27
C PRO A 61 4.85 7.34 21.36
N LEU A 62 5.20 7.99 20.25
CA LEU A 62 5.35 9.45 20.19
C LEU A 62 4.03 10.19 19.93
N ARG A 63 2.91 9.47 19.93
CA ARG A 63 1.55 9.99 19.73
C ARG A 63 0.74 9.73 20.99
N ASP A 64 0.99 10.51 22.04
CA ASP A 64 0.43 10.31 23.40
C ASP A 64 -1.10 10.18 23.49
N ASN A 65 -1.82 10.62 22.46
CA ASN A 65 -3.27 10.54 22.41
C ASN A 65 -3.76 9.66 21.26
N GLY A 66 -4.02 8.38 21.57
CA GLY A 66 -4.56 7.41 20.61
C GLY A 66 -5.93 7.81 20.01
N ALA A 67 -6.75 8.61 20.71
CA ALA A 67 -8.01 9.11 20.15
C ALA A 67 -7.78 10.19 19.08
N LEU A 68 -6.83 11.10 19.33
CA LEU A 68 -6.42 12.09 18.34
C LEU A 68 -5.77 11.42 17.13
N LEU A 69 -4.87 10.46 17.36
CA LEU A 69 -4.24 9.68 16.29
C LEU A 69 -5.29 8.91 15.48
N GLY A 70 -6.27 8.28 16.14
CA GLY A 70 -7.39 7.62 15.48
C GLY A 70 -8.17 8.58 14.57
N LYS A 71 -8.50 9.78 15.06
CA LYS A 71 -9.14 10.82 14.24
C LYS A 71 -8.27 11.25 13.05
N GLN A 72 -6.98 11.48 13.27
CA GLN A 72 -6.04 11.91 12.21
C GLN A 72 -5.94 10.85 11.11
N THR A 73 -5.77 9.60 11.49
CA THR A 73 -5.65 8.46 10.55
C THR A 73 -6.94 8.18 9.80
N LEU A 74 -8.11 8.22 10.46
CA LEU A 74 -9.41 8.14 9.78
C LEU A 74 -9.63 9.30 8.81
N SER A 75 -9.23 10.51 9.19
CA SER A 75 -9.35 11.70 8.33
C SER A 75 -8.48 11.58 7.09
N LEU A 76 -7.21 11.17 7.24
CA LEU A 76 -6.33 10.92 6.11
C LEU A 76 -6.81 9.76 5.24
N ASN A 77 -7.33 8.68 5.85
CA ASN A 77 -7.89 7.58 5.08
C ASN A 77 -9.10 8.04 4.25
N ALA A 78 -9.98 8.86 4.83
CA ALA A 78 -11.11 9.42 4.10
C ALA A 78 -10.67 10.37 2.96
N LEU A 79 -9.73 11.29 3.23
CA LEU A 79 -9.21 12.23 2.25
C LEU A 79 -8.51 11.53 1.08
N SER A 80 -7.81 10.42 1.37
CA SER A 80 -7.15 9.63 0.34
C SER A 80 -8.07 8.64 -0.37
N GLY A 81 -9.34 8.50 0.03
CA GLY A 81 -10.26 7.53 -0.56
C GLY A 81 -9.96 6.08 -0.17
N GLY A 82 -9.43 5.86 1.03
CA GLY A 82 -9.14 4.53 1.57
C GLY A 82 -7.74 4.00 1.26
N ARG A 83 -6.81 4.86 0.81
CA ARG A 83 -5.48 4.45 0.34
C ARG A 83 -4.40 4.40 1.42
N LEU A 84 -4.74 4.67 2.69
CA LEU A 84 -3.76 4.70 3.77
C LEU A 84 -3.45 3.29 4.28
N THR A 85 -2.18 2.90 4.19
CA THR A 85 -1.57 1.84 4.99
C THR A 85 -0.82 2.47 6.16
N LEU A 86 -1.38 2.33 7.36
CA LEU A 86 -0.79 2.83 8.60
C LEU A 86 0.22 1.81 9.13
N GLY A 87 1.49 1.96 8.77
CA GLY A 87 2.57 1.24 9.42
C GLY A 87 2.98 1.91 10.74
N LEU A 88 2.96 1.16 11.84
CA LEU A 88 3.31 1.64 13.18
C LEU A 88 4.54 0.92 13.72
N GLY A 89 5.42 1.65 14.41
CA GLY A 89 6.54 1.05 15.14
C GLY A 89 6.94 1.86 16.36
N LEU A 90 7.96 1.36 17.07
CA LEU A 90 8.42 1.97 18.32
C LEU A 90 9.29 3.20 18.10
N GLY A 91 10.17 3.17 17.09
CA GLY A 91 11.31 4.07 17.06
C GLY A 91 12.37 3.64 18.08
N GLY A 92 13.56 4.23 17.99
CA GLY A 92 14.70 3.75 18.77
C GLY A 92 15.77 4.79 19.03
N ARG A 93 15.41 6.07 19.01
CA ARG A 93 16.34 7.17 19.28
C ARG A 93 15.86 7.98 20.48
N ASP A 94 16.75 8.19 21.43
CA ASP A 94 16.43 8.86 22.70
C ASP A 94 15.99 10.32 22.49
N ASP A 95 16.52 10.99 21.47
CA ASP A 95 16.22 12.39 21.15
C ASP A 95 14.74 12.63 20.81
N ASP A 96 14.15 11.74 20.01
CA ASP A 96 12.73 11.80 19.65
C ASP A 96 11.80 11.65 20.86
N TYR A 97 12.15 10.77 21.80
CA TYR A 97 11.40 10.58 23.04
C TYR A 97 11.57 11.77 24.00
N ALA A 98 12.80 12.25 24.16
CA ALA A 98 13.09 13.40 25.00
C ALA A 98 12.39 14.68 24.51
N ALA A 99 12.22 14.86 23.20
CA ALA A 99 11.60 16.05 22.63
C ALA A 99 10.10 16.21 22.92
N ILE A 100 9.43 15.12 23.33
CA ILE A 100 8.00 15.12 23.67
C ILE A 100 7.75 14.68 25.12
N ASP A 101 8.79 14.66 25.95
CA ASP A 101 8.72 14.22 27.34
C ASP A 101 8.22 12.76 27.53
N ALA A 102 8.48 11.88 26.56
CA ALA A 102 8.09 10.46 26.62
C ALA A 102 9.20 9.57 27.19
N ASP A 103 8.82 8.49 27.89
CA ASP A 103 9.76 7.52 28.46
C ASP A 103 10.05 6.39 27.47
N MET A 104 11.29 6.36 26.96
CA MET A 104 11.71 5.31 26.04
C MET A 104 11.67 3.91 26.66
N SER A 105 11.75 3.77 27.98
CA SER A 105 11.70 2.46 28.65
C SER A 105 10.30 1.82 28.63
N THR A 106 9.24 2.62 28.54
CA THR A 106 7.84 2.15 28.50
C THR A 106 7.28 2.00 27.09
N ARG A 107 8.03 2.40 26.06
CA ARG A 107 7.59 2.46 24.66
C ARG A 107 6.81 1.24 24.13
N GLY A 108 7.17 0.04 24.58
CA GLY A 108 6.46 -1.19 24.21
C GLY A 108 5.02 -1.22 24.73
N ALA A 109 4.84 -0.87 26.01
CA ALA A 109 3.53 -0.76 26.65
C ALA A 109 2.73 0.43 26.09
N ASP A 110 3.40 1.56 25.81
CA ASP A 110 2.75 2.74 25.25
C ASP A 110 2.22 2.46 23.84
N MET A 111 2.99 1.75 23.00
CA MET A 111 2.51 1.28 21.70
C MET A 111 1.28 0.38 21.83
N GLU A 112 1.25 -0.53 22.80
CA GLU A 112 0.10 -1.42 23.02
C GLU A 112 -1.14 -0.66 23.50
N ALA A 113 -0.97 0.34 24.36
CA ALA A 113 -2.05 1.23 24.77
C ALA A 113 -2.62 2.01 23.57
N ILE A 114 -1.75 2.52 22.68
CA ILE A 114 -2.16 3.22 21.46
C ILE A 114 -2.88 2.28 20.48
N LEU A 115 -2.35 1.08 20.23
CA LEU A 115 -2.99 0.09 19.35
C LEU A 115 -4.38 -0.31 19.86
N THR A 116 -4.50 -0.49 21.18
CA THR A 116 -5.78 -0.78 21.83
C THR A 116 -6.75 0.39 21.61
N ARG A 117 -6.29 1.62 21.86
CA ARG A 117 -7.13 2.81 21.70
C ARG A 117 -7.53 3.07 20.26
N LEU A 118 -6.66 2.81 19.28
CA LEU A 118 -6.99 2.88 17.86
C LEU A 118 -8.08 1.87 17.49
N THR A 119 -7.97 0.63 17.98
CA THR A 119 -8.98 -0.41 17.73
C THR A 119 -10.35 0.01 18.29
N GLU A 120 -10.39 0.59 19.49
CA GLU A 120 -11.62 1.12 20.08
C GLU A 120 -12.21 2.28 19.26
N VAL A 121 -11.37 3.23 18.83
CA VAL A 121 -11.79 4.39 18.03
C VAL A 121 -12.31 3.95 16.66
N TRP A 122 -11.66 2.99 16.01
CA TRP A 122 -12.11 2.50 14.71
C TRP A 122 -13.37 1.65 14.76
N ALA A 123 -13.70 1.09 15.93
CA ALA A 123 -14.96 0.39 16.16
C ALA A 123 -16.11 1.34 16.54
N ASP A 124 -15.79 2.59 16.88
CA ASP A 124 -16.74 3.60 17.36
C ASP A 124 -16.81 4.80 16.39
N ASP A 125 -17.92 4.93 15.68
CA ASP A 125 -18.15 6.01 14.69
C ASP A 125 -18.31 7.42 15.32
N THR A 126 -18.00 7.60 16.61
CA THR A 126 -18.07 8.89 17.31
C THR A 126 -16.88 9.81 17.04
N ILE A 127 -15.70 9.26 16.72
CA ILE A 127 -14.45 10.02 16.56
C ILE A 127 -13.98 9.96 15.11
N GLY A 128 -14.07 11.11 14.42
CA GLY A 128 -13.60 11.25 13.03
C GLY A 128 -14.67 10.90 12.00
N PRO A 129 -14.31 10.83 10.71
CA PRO A 129 -15.25 10.44 9.67
C PRO A 129 -15.59 8.95 9.77
N ALA A 130 -16.86 8.61 9.54
CA ALA A 130 -17.34 7.22 9.47
C ALA A 130 -16.92 6.57 8.14
N VAL A 131 -15.69 6.07 8.11
CA VAL A 131 -15.07 5.33 6.99
C VAL A 131 -14.45 4.04 7.51
N ALA A 132 -14.19 3.09 6.62
CA ALA A 132 -13.38 1.93 7.00
C ALA A 132 -12.02 2.39 7.55
N PRO A 133 -11.50 1.74 8.60
CA PRO A 133 -10.17 2.06 9.13
C PRO A 133 -9.08 1.80 8.08
N PRO A 134 -7.92 2.48 8.17
CA PRO A 134 -6.79 2.20 7.30
C PRO A 134 -6.24 0.77 7.53
N THR A 135 -5.60 0.20 6.52
CA THR A 135 -4.85 -1.05 6.68
C THR A 135 -3.73 -0.84 7.69
N LEU A 136 -3.68 -1.66 8.74
CA LEU A 136 -2.62 -1.61 9.76
C LEU A 136 -1.48 -2.57 9.40
N ILE A 137 -0.24 -2.09 9.50
CA ILE A 137 0.99 -2.89 9.41
C ILE A 137 1.86 -2.59 10.64
N ILE A 138 2.56 -3.58 11.17
CA ILE A 138 3.46 -3.38 12.31
C ILE A 138 4.92 -3.48 11.87
N GLY A 139 5.74 -2.52 12.26
CA GLY A 139 7.18 -2.51 12.04
C GLY A 139 8.00 -2.91 13.27
N GLY A 140 9.16 -3.51 13.03
CA GLY A 140 10.17 -3.78 14.06
C GLY A 140 10.90 -5.11 13.87
N GLY A 141 12.04 -5.26 14.53
CA GLY A 141 12.94 -6.41 14.36
C GLY A 141 13.04 -7.36 15.55
N VAL A 142 12.18 -7.21 16.57
CA VAL A 142 12.22 -8.02 17.80
C VAL A 142 11.01 -8.94 17.90
N PRO A 143 11.08 -10.08 18.63
CA PRO A 143 9.97 -11.03 18.75
C PRO A 143 8.63 -10.39 19.15
N ALA A 144 8.65 -9.43 20.08
CA ALA A 144 7.44 -8.71 20.48
C ALA A 144 6.76 -7.94 19.33
N SER A 145 7.53 -7.42 18.36
CA SER A 145 6.95 -6.77 17.18
C SER A 145 6.27 -7.78 16.25
N PHE A 146 6.81 -8.99 16.12
CA PHE A 146 6.20 -10.05 15.31
C PHE A 146 4.89 -10.54 15.94
N GLU A 147 4.84 -10.66 17.26
CA GLU A 147 3.60 -10.95 17.98
C GLU A 147 2.56 -9.83 17.81
N ARG A 148 2.98 -8.56 17.87
CA ARG A 148 2.08 -7.42 17.61
C ARG A 148 1.54 -7.44 16.19
N ALA A 149 2.36 -7.79 15.19
CA ALA A 149 1.94 -7.94 13.79
C ALA A 149 0.87 -9.04 13.61
N ALA A 150 0.89 -10.07 14.45
CA ALA A 150 -0.14 -11.13 14.46
C ALA A 150 -1.41 -10.73 15.25
N LYS A 151 -1.33 -9.69 16.07
CA LYS A 151 -2.42 -9.17 16.92
C LYS A 151 -3.02 -7.87 16.33
N TYR A 152 -4.01 -7.29 17.02
CA TYR A 152 -4.59 -5.97 16.71
C TYR A 152 -5.16 -5.79 15.30
N GLY A 153 -5.53 -6.86 14.60
CA GLY A 153 -6.11 -6.76 13.25
C GLY A 153 -5.14 -6.28 12.17
N SER A 154 -3.82 -6.26 12.44
CA SER A 154 -2.81 -5.97 11.42
C SER A 154 -2.90 -6.94 10.23
N GLU A 155 -2.57 -6.47 9.03
CA GLU A 155 -2.53 -7.26 7.80
C GLU A 155 -1.11 -7.75 7.47
N GLY A 156 -0.10 -7.35 8.23
CA GLY A 156 1.27 -7.74 7.94
C GLY A 156 2.34 -7.04 8.78
N TRP A 157 3.54 -7.05 8.23
CA TRP A 157 4.75 -6.58 8.87
C TRP A 157 5.67 -5.84 7.90
N ILE A 158 6.36 -4.82 8.39
CA ILE A 158 7.39 -4.09 7.64
C ILE A 158 8.76 -4.19 8.33
N ALA A 159 9.76 -4.59 7.58
CA ALA A 159 11.15 -4.57 7.99
C ALA A 159 11.73 -3.16 7.96
N GLY A 160 12.70 -2.90 8.83
CA GLY A 160 13.65 -1.81 8.58
C GLY A 160 14.57 -2.15 7.40
N GLY A 161 15.60 -1.32 7.18
CA GLY A 161 16.63 -1.63 6.18
C GLY A 161 17.39 -2.90 6.56
N LEU A 162 17.16 -3.99 5.83
CA LEU A 162 17.79 -5.29 5.98
C LEU A 162 18.17 -5.84 4.59
N PRO A 163 19.19 -6.69 4.47
CA PRO A 163 19.40 -7.45 3.25
C PRO A 163 18.28 -8.51 3.04
N PRO A 164 18.04 -8.98 1.79
CA PRO A 164 16.93 -9.88 1.48
C PRO A 164 16.89 -11.21 2.24
N ASP A 165 18.05 -11.79 2.54
CA ASP A 165 18.18 -13.01 3.32
C ASP A 165 17.73 -12.80 4.78
N ALA A 166 18.20 -11.73 5.42
CA ALA A 166 17.77 -11.35 6.77
C ALA A 166 16.29 -10.94 6.82
N PHE A 167 15.76 -10.39 5.73
CA PHE A 167 14.32 -10.14 5.57
C PHE A 167 13.54 -11.46 5.52
N ALA A 168 13.96 -12.43 4.71
CA ALA A 168 13.31 -13.74 4.60
C ALA A 168 13.24 -14.44 5.97
N ASP A 169 14.36 -14.42 6.71
CA ASP A 169 14.44 -15.00 8.05
C ASP A 169 13.50 -14.33 9.05
N SER A 170 13.37 -13.00 8.98
CA SER A 170 12.46 -12.24 9.83
C SER A 170 11.00 -12.50 9.43
N LEU A 171 10.69 -12.52 8.14
CA LEU A 171 9.35 -12.82 7.63
C LEU A 171 8.90 -14.23 8.03
N ALA A 172 9.80 -15.21 8.01
CA ALA A 172 9.50 -16.56 8.49
C ALA A 172 9.08 -16.58 9.97
N LYS A 173 9.72 -15.78 10.82
CA LYS A 173 9.34 -15.62 12.24
C LYS A 173 7.98 -14.92 12.38
N VAL A 174 7.69 -13.94 11.54
CA VAL A 174 6.37 -13.29 11.50
C VAL A 174 5.29 -14.29 11.09
N LYS A 175 5.52 -15.11 10.06
CA LYS A 175 4.60 -16.18 9.64
C LYS A 175 4.35 -17.19 10.77
N GLN A 176 5.37 -17.55 11.54
CA GLN A 176 5.22 -18.40 12.73
C GLN A 176 4.34 -17.73 13.80
N ALA A 177 4.58 -16.46 14.12
CA ALA A 177 3.77 -15.71 15.07
C ALA A 177 2.31 -15.55 14.59
N TRP A 178 2.11 -15.33 13.28
CA TRP A 178 0.80 -15.25 12.63
C TRP A 178 0.00 -16.55 12.77
N ALA A 179 0.63 -17.69 12.44
CA ALA A 179 0.03 -19.00 12.59
C ALA A 179 -0.26 -19.35 14.06
N ALA A 180 0.67 -19.03 14.97
CA ALA A 180 0.49 -19.25 16.40
C ALA A 180 -0.68 -18.43 17.00
N ALA A 181 -0.97 -17.25 16.42
CA ALA A 181 -2.13 -16.45 16.77
C ALA A 181 -3.46 -16.95 16.14
N GLY A 182 -3.43 -18.03 15.36
CA GLY A 182 -4.60 -18.61 14.72
C GLY A 182 -5.19 -17.75 13.60
N ARG A 183 -4.38 -16.89 12.98
CA ARG A 183 -4.81 -16.06 11.84
C ARG A 183 -4.81 -16.89 10.56
N ASP A 184 -5.85 -16.70 9.75
CA ASP A 184 -5.91 -17.28 8.40
C ASP A 184 -4.95 -16.57 7.43
N GLY A 185 -4.53 -17.28 6.38
CA GLY A 185 -3.67 -16.73 5.33
C GLY A 185 -2.23 -16.47 5.77
N GLU A 186 -1.53 -15.61 5.03
CA GLU A 186 -0.17 -15.17 5.34
C GLU A 186 -0.12 -13.65 5.55
N PRO A 187 0.76 -13.16 6.46
CA PRO A 187 0.98 -11.73 6.63
C PRO A 187 1.61 -11.11 5.39
N ARG A 188 1.20 -9.89 5.03
CA ARG A 188 1.91 -9.08 4.03
C ARG A 188 3.32 -8.76 4.54
N GLY A 189 4.35 -9.10 3.77
CA GLY A 189 5.75 -8.76 4.05
C GLY A 189 6.17 -7.50 3.29
N MET A 190 6.59 -6.46 4.00
CA MET A 190 7.04 -5.20 3.39
C MET A 190 8.48 -4.89 3.79
N ALA A 191 9.25 -4.28 2.89
CA ALA A 191 10.61 -3.87 3.15
C ALA A 191 10.88 -2.46 2.64
N LEU A 192 12.01 -1.91 3.04
CA LEU A 192 12.50 -0.64 2.51
C LEU A 192 13.98 -0.74 2.13
N GLY A 193 14.36 0.06 1.14
CA GLY A 193 15.74 0.24 0.70
C GLY A 193 16.03 1.71 0.41
N TYR A 194 17.30 2.08 0.33
CA TYR A 194 17.71 3.45 0.00
C TYR A 194 18.25 3.55 -1.42
N PHE A 195 18.15 4.72 -2.04
CA PHE A 195 18.74 4.96 -3.34
C PHE A 195 19.19 6.41 -3.54
N ALA A 196 20.16 6.59 -4.44
CA ALA A 196 20.55 7.84 -5.08
C ALA A 196 21.14 7.49 -6.45
N LEU A 197 20.40 7.80 -7.51
CA LEU A 197 20.77 7.47 -8.89
C LEU A 197 21.35 8.69 -9.60
N GLY A 198 22.11 8.44 -10.67
CA GLY A 198 22.87 9.48 -11.37
C GLY A 198 24.11 9.89 -10.57
N ASP A 199 24.42 11.19 -10.57
CA ASP A 199 25.59 11.74 -9.88
C ASP A 199 25.32 12.04 -8.39
N ALA A 200 24.16 11.64 -7.87
CA ALA A 200 23.80 11.84 -6.47
C ALA A 200 24.69 11.00 -5.53
N ASP A 201 25.02 11.60 -4.38
CA ASP A 201 25.75 10.93 -3.31
C ASP A 201 24.80 10.66 -2.13
N PRO A 202 24.54 9.38 -1.78
CA PRO A 202 23.70 9.04 -0.64
C PRO A 202 24.35 9.32 0.71
N ALA A 203 25.68 9.42 0.76
CA ALA A 203 26.42 9.38 2.02
C ALA A 203 26.06 10.54 2.97
N PRO A 204 26.04 11.82 2.57
CA PRO A 204 25.81 12.92 3.50
C PRO A 204 24.52 12.80 4.30
N TYR A 205 23.44 12.34 3.66
CA TYR A 205 22.16 12.14 4.34
C TYR A 205 22.18 10.89 5.22
N LEU A 206 22.61 9.74 4.70
CA LEU A 206 22.51 8.49 5.44
C LEU A 206 23.49 8.42 6.61
N THR A 207 24.70 8.98 6.48
CA THR A 207 25.65 9.00 7.60
C THR A 207 25.19 9.90 8.74
N ASP A 208 24.53 11.02 8.42
CA ASP A 208 23.91 11.90 9.41
C ASP A 208 22.68 11.24 10.06
N TYR A 209 21.75 10.75 9.25
CA TYR A 209 20.51 10.13 9.73
C TYR A 209 20.75 8.91 10.62
N TYR A 210 21.79 8.12 10.31
CA TYR A 210 22.17 6.91 11.05
C TYR A 210 23.33 7.09 12.03
N ALA A 211 23.79 8.33 12.29
CA ALA A 211 24.92 8.60 13.20
C ALA A 211 24.74 7.99 14.60
N PHE A 212 23.50 7.87 15.09
CA PHE A 212 23.17 7.26 16.39
C PHE A 212 23.56 5.77 16.51
N LEU A 213 23.78 5.07 15.39
CA LEU A 213 24.25 3.67 15.36
C LEU A 213 25.78 3.54 15.36
N GLY A 214 26.49 4.66 15.41
CA GLY A 214 27.94 4.73 15.24
C GLY A 214 28.37 4.85 13.78
N GLU A 215 29.55 5.44 13.58
CA GLU A 215 30.10 5.80 12.28
C GLU A 215 30.23 4.60 11.32
N GLU A 216 30.71 3.45 11.81
CA GLU A 216 30.88 2.24 10.99
C GLU A 216 29.54 1.75 10.42
N THR A 217 28.52 1.62 11.26
CA THR A 217 27.17 1.21 10.87
C THR A 217 26.54 2.22 9.92
N ALA A 218 26.69 3.51 10.20
CA ALA A 218 26.15 4.59 9.37
C ALA A 218 26.78 4.58 7.96
N ASN A 219 28.10 4.38 7.86
CA ASN A 219 28.80 4.23 6.59
C ASN A 219 28.41 2.95 5.84
N MET A 220 28.19 1.84 6.54
CA MET A 220 27.70 0.60 5.94
C MET A 220 26.31 0.80 5.32
N ILE A 221 25.40 1.49 6.01
CA ILE A 221 24.06 1.80 5.49
C ILE A 221 24.14 2.78 4.32
N ALA A 222 25.00 3.80 4.41
CA ALA A 222 25.24 4.70 3.28
C ALA A 222 25.72 3.95 2.03
N GLY A 223 26.61 2.97 2.23
CA GLY A 223 27.14 2.11 1.17
C GLY A 223 26.14 1.10 0.59
N SER A 224 25.01 0.85 1.26
CA SER A 224 23.96 -0.05 0.76
C SER A 224 22.88 0.67 -0.06
N ALA A 225 22.94 2.00 -0.20
CA ALA A 225 22.03 2.69 -1.09
C ALA A 225 22.28 2.29 -2.54
N ALA A 226 21.22 1.96 -3.28
CA ALA A 226 21.33 1.63 -4.70
C ALA A 226 21.75 2.88 -5.51
N ARG A 227 22.79 2.72 -6.34
CA ARG A 227 23.36 3.81 -7.15
C ARG A 227 23.32 3.58 -8.66
N ASP A 228 22.87 2.40 -9.06
CA ASP A 228 22.71 2.02 -10.45
C ASP A 228 21.50 1.09 -10.65
N ALA A 229 21.13 0.89 -11.90
CA ALA A 229 19.95 0.12 -12.27
C ALA A 229 20.09 -1.38 -11.98
N ASP A 230 21.30 -1.93 -12.02
CA ASP A 230 21.56 -3.34 -11.70
C ASP A 230 21.33 -3.62 -10.22
N THR A 231 21.77 -2.72 -9.34
CA THR A 231 21.53 -2.81 -7.90
C THR A 231 20.05 -2.67 -7.57
N VAL A 232 19.35 -1.73 -8.20
CA VAL A 232 17.88 -1.59 -8.05
C VAL A 232 17.17 -2.89 -8.43
N ARG A 233 17.47 -3.47 -9.60
CA ARG A 233 16.87 -4.73 -10.03
C ARG A 233 17.27 -5.91 -9.15
N GLY A 234 18.52 -5.94 -8.69
CA GLY A 234 19.01 -6.95 -7.75
C GLY A 234 18.25 -6.92 -6.43
N TYR A 235 17.95 -5.73 -5.90
CA TYR A 235 17.11 -5.59 -4.71
C TYR A 235 15.67 -6.03 -4.98
N ILE A 236 15.05 -5.59 -6.08
CA ILE A 236 13.69 -6.02 -6.45
C ILE A 236 13.62 -7.56 -6.54
N GLY A 237 14.54 -8.18 -7.27
CA GLY A 237 14.60 -9.63 -7.43
C GLY A 237 14.82 -10.35 -6.10
N GLY A 238 15.84 -9.94 -5.33
CA GLY A 238 16.18 -10.57 -4.06
C GLY A 238 15.05 -10.48 -3.03
N PHE A 239 14.40 -9.32 -2.89
CA PHE A 239 13.26 -9.17 -1.99
C PHE A 239 12.03 -9.94 -2.50
N SER A 240 11.78 -9.98 -3.81
CA SER A 240 10.71 -10.79 -4.37
C SER A 240 10.91 -12.29 -4.08
N GLU A 241 12.13 -12.81 -4.24
CA GLU A 241 12.48 -14.20 -3.91
C GLU A 241 12.35 -14.47 -2.40
N ALA A 242 12.64 -13.47 -1.58
CA ALA A 242 12.46 -13.52 -0.13
C ALA A 242 10.99 -13.45 0.33
N GLY A 243 10.04 -13.34 -0.60
CA GLY A 243 8.60 -13.27 -0.32
C GLY A 243 8.11 -11.89 0.11
N CYS A 244 8.80 -10.82 -0.29
CA CYS A 244 8.38 -9.46 -0.05
C CYS A 244 7.24 -9.07 -1.01
N ASP A 245 6.11 -8.60 -0.45
CA ASP A 245 4.94 -8.13 -1.20
C ASP A 245 5.04 -6.65 -1.61
N GLU A 246 5.87 -5.86 -0.92
CA GLU A 246 6.09 -4.44 -1.21
C GLU A 246 7.49 -4.01 -0.78
N LEU A 247 8.29 -3.52 -1.74
CA LEU A 247 9.59 -2.90 -1.47
C LEU A 247 9.49 -1.39 -1.73
N ILE A 248 9.71 -0.58 -0.69
CA ILE A 248 9.67 0.87 -0.77
C ILE A 248 11.09 1.44 -0.86
N PHE A 249 11.42 2.10 -1.96
CA PHE A 249 12.70 2.78 -2.13
C PHE A 249 12.62 4.23 -1.61
N PHE A 250 13.43 4.53 -0.60
CA PHE A 250 13.57 5.87 -0.05
C PHE A 250 14.74 6.61 -0.69
N PRO A 251 14.51 7.83 -1.21
CA PRO A 251 15.59 8.62 -1.76
C PRO A 251 16.50 9.15 -0.65
N THR A 252 17.71 9.49 -1.04
CA THR A 252 18.71 10.11 -0.16
C THR A 252 19.02 11.55 -0.55
N VAL A 253 18.39 12.05 -1.61
CA VAL A 253 18.44 13.45 -2.07
C VAL A 253 17.03 13.95 -2.39
N ALA A 254 16.78 15.26 -2.23
CA ALA A 254 15.45 15.86 -2.33
C ALA A 254 14.94 16.11 -3.77
N ASP A 255 15.72 15.74 -4.78
CA ASP A 255 15.41 15.98 -6.19
C ASP A 255 14.30 15.04 -6.71
N PRO A 256 13.11 15.56 -7.09
CA PRO A 256 12.02 14.72 -7.60
C PRO A 256 12.36 13.93 -8.86
N ASP A 257 13.39 14.31 -9.63
CA ASP A 257 13.81 13.55 -10.82
C ASP A 257 14.39 12.17 -10.48
N GLN A 258 14.77 11.95 -9.22
CA GLN A 258 15.10 10.61 -8.70
C GLN A 258 13.95 9.62 -8.86
N VAL A 259 12.69 10.07 -8.83
CA VAL A 259 11.53 9.22 -9.10
C VAL A 259 11.62 8.66 -10.51
N ASP A 260 11.99 9.51 -11.48
CA ASP A 260 12.07 9.11 -12.87
C ASP A 260 13.23 8.15 -13.12
N LEU A 261 14.37 8.41 -12.50
CA LEU A 261 15.55 7.54 -12.56
C LEU A 261 15.28 6.17 -11.94
N LEU A 262 14.62 6.11 -10.77
CA LEU A 262 14.28 4.86 -10.11
C LEU A 262 13.30 4.05 -10.96
N ALA A 263 12.31 4.75 -11.51
CA ALA A 263 11.32 4.18 -12.39
C ALA A 263 11.96 3.54 -13.65
N ASP A 264 12.93 4.21 -14.27
CA ASP A 264 13.66 3.67 -15.41
C ASP A 264 14.59 2.52 -15.02
N ALA A 265 15.27 2.64 -13.88
CA ALA A 265 16.17 1.63 -13.33
C ALA A 265 15.45 0.30 -13.02
N ALA A 266 14.27 0.37 -12.41
CA ALA A 266 13.45 -0.79 -12.09
C ALA A 266 12.94 -1.54 -13.33
N GLY A 267 12.91 -0.89 -14.51
CA GLY A 267 12.47 -1.47 -15.77
C GLY A 267 10.94 -1.61 -15.90
N PRO A 268 10.45 -2.18 -17.02
CA PRO A 268 9.02 -2.40 -17.26
C PRO A 268 8.44 -3.55 -16.43
N GLU A 269 9.30 -4.44 -15.92
CA GLU A 269 8.95 -5.53 -14.99
C GLU A 269 8.89 -5.05 -13.54
N ARG A 270 8.39 -3.83 -13.31
CA ARG A 270 7.89 -3.50 -11.98
C ARG A 270 6.78 -4.50 -11.72
N GLY A 271 6.94 -5.29 -10.66
CA GLY A 271 5.99 -6.31 -10.23
C GLY A 271 4.58 -5.92 -10.66
N GLY A 272 4.04 -6.71 -11.58
CA GLY A 272 2.86 -6.35 -12.34
C GLY A 272 1.77 -5.81 -11.43
N VAL A 273 1.02 -4.84 -11.96
CA VAL A 273 -0.29 -4.44 -11.43
C VAL A 273 -0.93 -5.66 -10.77
N ARG A 274 -1.12 -5.60 -9.44
CA ARG A 274 -1.69 -6.72 -8.69
C ARG A 274 -2.93 -7.20 -9.44
N ALA A 275 -3.09 -8.52 -9.57
CA ALA A 275 -4.30 -9.13 -10.10
C ALA A 275 -5.51 -8.71 -9.23
N GLY A 276 -6.04 -7.52 -9.50
CA GLY A 276 -6.91 -6.78 -8.58
C GLY A 276 -7.11 -5.30 -8.93
N GLU A 277 -6.19 -4.63 -9.65
CA GLU A 277 -6.28 -3.18 -9.93
C GLU A 277 -6.67 -2.80 -11.37
N GLU A 278 -6.66 -3.74 -12.33
CA GLU A 278 -7.17 -3.44 -13.67
C GLU A 278 -8.70 -3.44 -13.68
N VAL A 279 -9.31 -2.28 -13.94
CA VAL A 279 -10.77 -2.14 -14.02
C VAL A 279 -11.18 -1.95 -15.47
N ALA A 280 -11.64 -3.02 -16.12
CA ALA A 280 -12.21 -2.94 -17.45
C ALA A 280 -13.71 -2.64 -17.39
N ARG A 281 -14.20 -1.86 -18.35
CA ARG A 281 -15.64 -1.55 -18.48
C ARG A 281 -16.13 -1.93 -19.87
N VAL A 282 -17.27 -2.61 -19.92
CA VAL A 282 -17.93 -3.00 -21.17
C VAL A 282 -19.38 -2.58 -21.19
N ALA A 283 -19.78 -1.96 -22.30
CA ALA A 283 -21.17 -1.70 -22.59
C ALA A 283 -21.85 -3.03 -22.99
N VAL A 284 -22.92 -3.40 -22.28
CA VAL A 284 -23.65 -4.64 -22.50
C VAL A 284 -25.10 -4.36 -22.85
N LYS A 285 -25.58 -4.97 -23.93
CA LYS A 285 -27.01 -5.02 -24.26
C LYS A 285 -27.59 -6.38 -23.85
N LEU A 286 -28.32 -6.38 -22.75
CA LEU A 286 -28.88 -7.58 -22.12
C LEU A 286 -30.30 -7.88 -22.60
N GLN A 287 -30.52 -9.11 -23.05
CA GLN A 287 -31.85 -9.69 -23.31
C GLN A 287 -32.23 -10.67 -22.19
N PRO A 288 -33.15 -10.30 -21.27
CA PRO A 288 -33.67 -11.23 -20.27
C PRO A 288 -34.72 -12.18 -20.87
N ARG A 289 -35.07 -13.25 -20.14
CA ARG A 289 -36.01 -14.31 -20.58
C ARG A 289 -35.55 -15.04 -21.85
N GLY A 290 -34.26 -15.31 -21.97
CA GLY A 290 -33.72 -16.20 -22.99
C GLY A 290 -34.00 -17.68 -22.70
N HIS A 291 -33.71 -18.55 -23.67
CA HIS A 291 -33.78 -20.00 -23.46
C HIS A 291 -32.57 -20.58 -22.70
N ARG A 292 -31.46 -19.83 -22.67
CA ARG A 292 -30.20 -20.15 -21.96
C ARG A 292 -29.42 -18.87 -21.68
N ASP A 293 -28.43 -18.95 -20.80
CA ASP A 293 -27.46 -17.88 -20.53
C ASP A 293 -26.33 -17.94 -21.56
N GLU A 294 -26.05 -16.85 -22.26
CA GLU A 294 -25.11 -16.84 -23.39
C GLU A 294 -24.60 -15.43 -23.73
N LEU A 295 -23.29 -15.31 -24.00
CA LEU A 295 -22.69 -14.13 -24.61
C LEU A 295 -22.76 -14.30 -26.13
N LEU A 296 -23.41 -13.36 -26.81
CA LEU A 296 -23.68 -13.41 -28.25
C LEU A 296 -22.59 -12.71 -29.08
N GLY A 297 -21.48 -12.31 -28.44
CA GLY A 297 -20.38 -11.57 -29.05
C GLY A 297 -20.61 -10.05 -29.14
N PHE A 298 -19.62 -9.36 -29.71
CA PHE A 298 -19.59 -7.91 -29.85
C PHE A 298 -20.29 -7.44 -31.14
N ALA A 299 -21.03 -6.33 -31.03
CA ALA A 299 -21.51 -5.56 -32.17
C ALA A 299 -20.97 -4.13 -32.04
N GLY A 300 -19.83 -3.86 -32.67
CA GLY A 300 -19.00 -2.69 -32.33
C GLY A 300 -18.48 -2.83 -30.90
N ASP A 301 -18.54 -1.76 -30.11
CA ASP A 301 -18.06 -1.75 -28.72
C ASP A 301 -19.08 -2.29 -27.69
N VAL A 302 -20.22 -2.80 -28.16
CA VAL A 302 -21.30 -3.28 -27.31
C VAL A 302 -21.35 -4.80 -27.33
N LEU A 303 -21.13 -5.41 -26.18
CA LEU A 303 -21.31 -6.85 -25.96
C LEU A 303 -22.81 -7.19 -25.88
N ARG A 304 -23.27 -8.14 -26.69
CA ARG A 304 -24.64 -8.65 -26.59
C ARG A 304 -24.67 -9.87 -25.70
N ALA A 305 -25.62 -9.91 -24.77
CA ALA A 305 -25.79 -11.04 -23.87
C ALA A 305 -27.27 -11.39 -23.72
N ARG A 306 -27.58 -12.66 -23.52
CA ARG A 306 -28.91 -13.12 -23.13
C ARG A 306 -28.82 -13.94 -21.85
N VAL A 307 -29.85 -13.82 -21.01
CA VAL A 307 -29.98 -14.62 -19.79
C VAL A 307 -31.40 -15.19 -19.68
N ALA A 308 -31.52 -16.44 -19.24
CA ALA A 308 -32.79 -17.09 -18.96
C ALA A 308 -33.53 -16.42 -17.79
N ALA A 309 -32.79 -15.85 -16.83
CA ALA A 309 -33.34 -15.17 -15.68
C ALA A 309 -34.27 -14.00 -16.08
N PRO A 310 -35.46 -13.88 -15.43
CA PRO A 310 -36.34 -12.74 -15.64
C PRO A 310 -35.74 -11.45 -15.04
N PRO A 311 -36.12 -10.25 -15.55
CA PRO A 311 -35.63 -8.96 -15.07
C PRO A 311 -36.40 -8.51 -13.82
N VAL A 312 -36.50 -9.37 -12.81
CA VAL A 312 -37.12 -9.10 -11.51
C VAL A 312 -36.08 -9.27 -10.41
N ASP A 313 -36.11 -8.41 -9.39
CA ASP A 313 -35.25 -8.47 -8.20
C ASP A 313 -33.75 -8.63 -8.52
N GLY A 314 -33.28 -7.99 -9.60
CA GLY A 314 -31.87 -8.06 -10.02
C GLY A 314 -31.39 -9.43 -10.53
N LYS A 315 -32.26 -10.45 -10.65
CA LYS A 315 -31.88 -11.81 -11.07
C LYS A 315 -31.17 -11.84 -12.43
N ALA A 316 -31.68 -11.08 -13.41
CA ALA A 316 -31.04 -10.94 -14.71
C ALA A 316 -29.65 -10.29 -14.64
N ASN A 317 -29.42 -9.34 -13.72
CA ASN A 317 -28.11 -8.70 -13.54
C ASN A 317 -27.12 -9.68 -12.90
N LYS A 318 -27.57 -10.44 -11.90
CA LYS A 318 -26.74 -11.47 -11.25
C LYS A 318 -26.32 -12.56 -12.23
N ALA A 319 -27.25 -13.02 -13.08
CA ALA A 319 -26.95 -13.98 -14.14
C ALA A 319 -25.94 -13.41 -15.16
N LEU A 320 -26.10 -12.14 -15.55
CA LEU A 320 -25.14 -11.47 -16.43
C LEU A 320 -23.74 -11.37 -15.82
N CYS A 321 -23.63 -10.89 -14.58
CA CYS A 321 -22.33 -10.78 -13.90
C CYS A 321 -21.65 -12.13 -13.78
N LYS A 322 -22.40 -13.18 -13.43
CA LYS A 322 -21.88 -14.55 -13.36
C LYS A 322 -21.33 -15.01 -14.71
N LEU A 323 -22.09 -14.80 -15.79
CA LEU A 323 -21.70 -15.21 -17.13
C LEU A 323 -20.43 -14.47 -17.62
N ILE A 324 -20.32 -13.17 -17.34
CA ILE A 324 -19.12 -12.38 -17.67
C ILE A 324 -17.92 -12.84 -16.82
N ALA A 325 -18.12 -13.10 -15.52
CA ALA A 325 -17.07 -13.56 -14.63
C ALA A 325 -16.47 -14.90 -15.09
N GLU A 326 -17.33 -15.86 -15.44
CA GLU A 326 -16.91 -17.17 -15.96
C GLU A 326 -16.09 -17.03 -17.26
N ARG A 327 -16.55 -16.17 -18.18
CA ARG A 327 -15.86 -15.99 -19.47
C ARG A 327 -14.54 -15.22 -19.35
N ALA A 328 -14.47 -14.25 -18.44
CA ALA A 328 -13.28 -13.44 -18.18
C ALA A 328 -12.28 -14.12 -17.23
N GLY A 329 -12.62 -15.26 -16.62
CA GLY A 329 -11.72 -15.98 -15.72
C GLY A 329 -11.55 -15.32 -14.35
N VAL A 330 -12.53 -14.55 -13.88
CA VAL A 330 -12.48 -13.84 -12.59
C VAL A 330 -13.59 -14.29 -11.63
N PRO A 331 -13.45 -14.10 -10.31
CA PRO A 331 -14.53 -14.37 -9.35
C PRO A 331 -15.77 -13.49 -9.61
N PRO A 332 -17.01 -14.00 -9.42
CA PRO A 332 -18.23 -13.21 -9.61
C PRO A 332 -18.31 -11.94 -8.75
N SER A 333 -17.63 -11.89 -7.61
CA SER A 333 -17.52 -10.70 -6.76
C SER A 333 -16.79 -9.53 -7.42
N ARG A 334 -15.99 -9.80 -8.47
CA ARG A 334 -15.23 -8.80 -9.23
C ARG A 334 -15.98 -8.23 -10.44
N VAL A 335 -17.25 -8.60 -10.64
CA VAL A 335 -18.06 -8.17 -11.78
C VAL A 335 -19.34 -7.50 -11.30
N ALA A 336 -19.52 -6.22 -11.63
CA ALA A 336 -20.66 -5.43 -11.18
C ALA A 336 -21.30 -4.62 -12.31
N VAL A 337 -22.63 -4.54 -12.30
CA VAL A 337 -23.37 -3.58 -13.15
C VAL A 337 -23.30 -2.21 -12.48
N VAL A 338 -22.41 -1.35 -12.95
CA VAL A 338 -22.19 0.01 -12.40
C VAL A 338 -23.14 1.05 -12.99
N ARG A 339 -23.74 0.77 -14.16
CA ARG A 339 -24.78 1.62 -14.78
C ARG A 339 -25.85 0.80 -15.48
N GLY A 340 -27.09 1.31 -15.49
CA GLY A 340 -28.19 0.68 -16.23
C GLY A 340 -28.81 -0.53 -15.53
N VAL A 341 -28.80 -0.57 -14.20
CA VAL A 341 -29.36 -1.67 -13.39
C VAL A 341 -30.79 -2.04 -13.80
N LYS A 342 -31.64 -1.04 -14.07
CA LYS A 342 -33.04 -1.18 -14.53
C LYS A 342 -33.22 -1.15 -16.06
N SER A 343 -32.14 -0.98 -16.82
CA SER A 343 -32.14 -0.89 -18.29
C SER A 343 -31.64 -2.18 -18.93
N ARG A 344 -31.96 -2.39 -20.21
CA ARG A 344 -31.35 -3.43 -21.05
C ARG A 344 -29.94 -3.05 -21.48
N ASP A 345 -29.66 -1.75 -21.60
CA ASP A 345 -28.32 -1.23 -21.86
C ASP A 345 -27.62 -0.99 -20.53
N LYS A 346 -26.46 -1.62 -20.33
CA LYS A 346 -25.74 -1.71 -19.07
C LYS A 346 -24.29 -1.33 -19.28
N LEU A 347 -23.66 -0.80 -18.23
CA LEU A 347 -22.20 -0.72 -18.13
C LEU A 347 -21.78 -1.71 -17.05
N VAL A 348 -20.98 -2.69 -17.44
CA VAL A 348 -20.45 -3.71 -16.53
C VAL A 348 -18.97 -3.41 -16.29
N GLU A 349 -18.60 -3.41 -15.03
CA GLU A 349 -17.23 -3.24 -14.56
C GLU A 349 -16.67 -4.58 -14.11
N ILE A 350 -15.41 -4.84 -14.45
CA ILE A 350 -14.71 -6.11 -14.23
C ILE A 350 -13.34 -5.77 -13.62
N GLN A 351 -13.11 -6.20 -12.39
CA GLN A 351 -11.85 -5.99 -11.67
C GLN A 351 -10.85 -7.12 -11.95
N GLY A 352 -9.57 -6.76 -12.09
CA GLY A 352 -8.47 -7.66 -12.41
C GLY A 352 -8.43 -8.10 -13.87
N VAL A 353 -8.92 -7.27 -14.81
CA VAL A 353 -8.85 -7.54 -16.26
C VAL A 353 -8.42 -6.29 -17.02
N ASP A 354 -7.41 -6.42 -17.88
CA ASP A 354 -6.99 -5.39 -18.83
C ASP A 354 -8.11 -5.07 -19.83
N ALA A 355 -8.41 -3.77 -19.97
CA ALA A 355 -9.41 -3.28 -20.91
C ALA A 355 -9.08 -3.67 -22.37
N ALA A 356 -7.80 -3.76 -22.74
CA ALA A 356 -7.39 -4.16 -24.09
C ALA A 356 -7.60 -5.65 -24.37
N ALA A 357 -7.50 -6.51 -23.35
CA ALA A 357 -7.74 -7.95 -23.48
C ALA A 357 -9.23 -8.32 -23.52
N LEU A 358 -10.10 -7.44 -23.04
CA LEU A 358 -11.51 -7.73 -22.80
C LEU A 358 -12.30 -8.20 -24.04
N PRO A 359 -12.14 -7.62 -25.24
CA PRO A 359 -12.82 -8.11 -26.44
C PRO A 359 -12.44 -9.54 -26.80
N GLY A 360 -11.17 -9.92 -26.62
CA GLY A 360 -10.70 -11.29 -26.86
C GLY A 360 -11.22 -12.29 -25.82
N LEU A 361 -11.31 -11.86 -24.57
CA LEU A 361 -11.87 -12.69 -23.49
C LEU A 361 -13.37 -12.92 -23.67
N LEU A 362 -14.16 -11.91 -24.04
CA LEU A 362 -15.62 -12.01 -24.08
C LEU A 362 -16.20 -12.32 -25.47
N GLY A 363 -15.40 -12.20 -26.53
CA GLY A 363 -15.86 -12.30 -27.93
C GLY A 363 -15.75 -13.67 -28.58
N GLY A 364 -15.11 -14.64 -27.94
CA GLY A 364 -14.91 -16.00 -28.49
C GLY A 364 -15.96 -17.02 -28.10
#